data_AF-W2BX31-F1
#
_entry.id   AF-W2BX31-F1
#
_cell.length_a   1.000
_cell.length_b   1.000
_cell.length_c   1.000
_cell.angle_alpha   90.00
_cell.angle_beta   90.00
_cell.angle_gamma   90.00
#
_symmetry.space_group_name_H-M   'P 1'
#
loop_
_entity.id
_entity.type
_entity.pdbx_description
1 polymer ?
#
loop_
_entity_poly.entity_id
_entity_poly.type
_entity_poly.pdbx_seq_one_letter_code
_entity_poly.pdbx_strand_id
1 'polypeptide(L)'
;HELTHYIVYYKTGDSGSYSDKNSKKVTKKSTVLTVSGKYYRIKVKPYYNKQPGKCGTSIQIRPYAKNITDIKLTRNEFIMTKPAEVKFTHNGERTKSADKSIQWFSSDNDFANVIDGRSSNTIRVFSYYPTTFHIIARAPSGVKKSFKSTIIPLYPKKISIVREKIYEKDTKKLSVNVSKAANERVKFSYPKKYKKAFSKIATLNTSTGNLKIKKFRKNKKYEKITVEATAMGRYPYKERPAFHSLNFKIYPQYPSYVKILNKKKQKIRSISLKKGKKTTVNTEVGEAKYMALAWKSKNNSVAKINKKTGEITAVKPGSTTITVTAESAKKTKPAQASFEVNVPKSPAPQEAPKSPASNDKALKNMVKWAKSIAYNNSYGYSMGLKRYGAYHKSNHNRYCHTCNQTNSKDYDCASFVAAAVSHGYKRAGNICSVGGCNSLYYLLKSKGWKDIGRIPPSKMKCGDIMINPHMHVEIFTGEMRNGFYLNVAAHDDYDGKSGDSTGRDISVSPNTWFLRHYTTVLRHY
;
A
#
# COMPACT_ATOMS: atom_id res chain seq x y z
N HIS A 1 -8.23 52.68 71.48
CA HIS A 1 -8.79 51.89 72.60
C HIS A 1 -8.34 50.45 72.47
N GLU A 2 -7.93 49.82 73.57
CA GLU A 2 -7.54 48.40 73.57
C GLU A 2 -8.77 47.48 73.56
N LEU A 3 -8.70 46.43 72.76
CA LEU A 3 -9.73 45.40 72.72
C LEU A 3 -9.65 44.56 73.99
N THR A 4 -10.73 44.54 74.77
CA THR A 4 -10.75 43.85 76.07
C THR A 4 -11.39 42.46 76.00
N HIS A 5 -12.44 42.32 75.21
CA HIS A 5 -13.16 41.06 75.04
C HIS A 5 -14.06 41.10 73.80
N TYR A 6 -14.63 39.96 73.47
CA TYR A 6 -15.73 39.81 72.55
C TYR A 6 -16.96 39.31 73.28
N ILE A 7 -18.14 39.64 72.76
CA ILE A 7 -19.37 38.97 73.13
C ILE A 7 -19.86 38.19 71.91
N VAL A 8 -19.99 36.87 72.08
CA VAL A 8 -20.55 35.96 71.08
C VAL A 8 -22.03 35.78 71.39
N TYR A 9 -22.88 36.45 70.61
CA TYR A 9 -24.32 36.27 70.68
C TYR A 9 -24.74 35.09 69.82
N TYR A 10 -25.64 34.25 70.32
CA TYR A 10 -26.21 33.14 69.57
C TYR A 10 -27.70 32.99 69.86
N LYS A 11 -28.47 32.52 68.89
CA LYS A 11 -29.91 32.28 69.05
C LYS A 11 -30.42 31.28 68.03
N THR A 12 -31.53 30.63 68.35
CA THR A 12 -32.30 29.82 67.40
C THR A 12 -33.25 30.70 66.60
N GLY A 13 -33.42 30.42 65.29
CA GLY A 13 -34.32 31.13 64.38
C GLY A 13 -33.70 32.25 63.52
N ASP A 14 -34.41 32.63 62.45
CA ASP A 14 -33.88 33.42 61.32
C ASP A 14 -34.00 34.95 61.50
N SER A 15 -34.84 35.43 62.42
CA SER A 15 -35.16 36.86 62.61
C SER A 15 -35.24 37.27 64.10
N GLY A 16 -35.28 38.57 64.39
CA GLY A 16 -35.38 39.15 65.75
C GLY A 16 -34.04 39.57 66.38
N SER A 17 -34.10 40.35 67.47
CA SER A 17 -32.93 40.89 68.18
C SER A 17 -32.10 39.81 68.89
N TYR A 18 -30.84 40.15 69.18
CA TYR A 18 -29.98 39.37 70.08
C TYR A 18 -30.21 39.86 71.51
N SER A 19 -30.14 38.96 72.48
CA SER A 19 -30.21 39.29 73.90
C SER A 19 -28.94 38.84 74.62
N ASP A 20 -28.63 39.51 75.73
CA ASP A 20 -27.47 39.14 76.56
C ASP A 20 -27.66 37.77 77.24
N LYS A 21 -28.91 37.32 77.42
CA LYS A 21 -29.24 35.98 77.95
C LYS A 21 -28.65 34.84 77.12
N ASN A 22 -28.55 35.02 75.80
CA ASN A 22 -27.96 34.04 74.89
C ASN A 22 -26.64 34.58 74.31
N SER A 23 -25.72 34.91 75.21
CA SER A 23 -24.41 35.45 74.85
C SER A 23 -23.28 34.82 75.68
N LYS A 24 -22.07 34.85 75.15
CA LYS A 24 -20.86 34.37 75.85
C LYS A 24 -19.77 35.41 75.73
N LYS A 25 -19.32 35.95 76.86
CA LYS A 25 -18.15 36.85 76.94
C LYS A 25 -16.88 36.03 76.81
N VAL A 26 -15.98 36.44 75.91
CA VAL A 26 -14.72 35.73 75.65
C VAL A 26 -13.57 36.72 75.47
N THR A 27 -12.45 36.47 76.13
CA THR A 27 -11.26 37.33 76.08
C THR A 27 -10.21 36.85 75.08
N LYS A 28 -10.30 35.57 74.67
CA LYS A 28 -9.41 34.97 73.67
C LYS A 28 -9.89 35.25 72.25
N LYS A 29 -8.95 35.26 71.29
CA LYS A 29 -9.24 35.44 69.84
C LYS A 29 -10.06 34.30 69.23
N SER A 30 -10.14 33.16 69.90
CA SER A 30 -10.97 32.01 69.52
C SER A 30 -11.73 31.45 70.73
N THR A 31 -12.87 30.83 70.47
CA THR A 31 -13.69 30.18 71.50
C THR A 31 -14.47 29.01 70.89
N VAL A 32 -14.81 28.02 71.70
CA VAL A 32 -15.70 26.93 71.32
C VAL A 32 -17.11 27.23 71.84
N LEU A 33 -18.09 27.07 70.95
CA LEU A 33 -19.51 27.17 71.24
C LEU A 33 -20.18 25.85 70.88
N THR A 34 -20.69 25.15 71.88
CA THR A 34 -21.51 23.95 71.68
C THR A 34 -22.94 24.35 71.38
N VAL A 35 -23.51 23.78 70.33
CA VAL A 35 -24.86 24.09 69.83
C VAL A 35 -25.61 22.79 69.54
N SER A 36 -26.87 22.67 69.97
CA SER A 36 -27.67 21.43 69.90
C SER A 36 -29.04 21.61 69.23
N GLY A 37 -29.38 22.81 68.81
CA GLY A 37 -30.55 23.14 68.01
C GLY A 37 -30.33 22.94 66.50
N LYS A 38 -31.44 22.89 65.75
CA LYS A 38 -31.44 22.70 64.28
C LYS A 38 -30.85 23.89 63.50
N TYR A 39 -30.89 25.07 64.09
CA TYR A 39 -30.45 26.31 63.46
C TYR A 39 -29.95 27.29 64.51
N TYR A 40 -28.83 27.94 64.24
CA TYR A 40 -28.36 29.08 65.01
C TYR A 40 -27.92 30.24 64.13
N ARG A 41 -28.16 31.44 64.63
CA ARG A 41 -27.56 32.67 64.15
C ARG A 41 -26.55 33.16 65.18
N ILE A 42 -25.30 33.30 64.79
CA ILE A 42 -24.18 33.70 65.63
C ILE A 42 -23.68 35.07 65.20
N LYS A 43 -23.44 35.96 66.16
CA LYS A 43 -22.89 37.29 65.91
C LYS A 43 -21.81 37.57 66.94
N VAL A 44 -20.62 37.94 66.47
CA VAL A 44 -19.49 38.28 67.34
C VAL A 44 -19.31 39.80 67.35
N LYS A 45 -19.27 40.40 68.54
CA LYS A 45 -19.09 41.82 68.73
C LYS A 45 -17.85 42.10 69.58
N PRO A 46 -16.86 42.86 69.08
CA PRO A 46 -15.70 43.27 69.88
C PRO A 46 -16.08 44.38 70.87
N TYR A 47 -15.41 44.43 72.02
CA TYR A 47 -15.59 45.46 73.05
C TYR A 47 -14.26 46.07 73.47
N TYR A 48 -14.21 47.40 73.44
CA TYR A 48 -13.09 48.21 73.88
C TYR A 48 -13.46 48.83 75.23
N ASN A 49 -12.92 48.29 76.32
CA ASN A 49 -13.44 48.51 77.67
C ASN A 49 -14.95 48.22 77.75
N LYS A 50 -15.77 49.19 78.18
CA LYS A 50 -17.24 49.08 78.22
C LYS A 50 -17.91 49.45 76.89
N GLN A 51 -17.14 49.92 75.89
CA GLN A 51 -17.71 50.44 74.64
C GLN A 51 -17.78 49.36 73.56
N PRO A 52 -18.96 49.10 72.97
CA PRO A 52 -19.10 48.15 71.87
C PRO A 52 -18.43 48.68 70.59
N GLY A 53 -17.62 47.83 69.96
CA GLY A 53 -17.06 48.09 68.63
C GLY A 53 -18.01 47.74 67.48
N LYS A 54 -17.60 48.10 66.25
CA LYS A 54 -18.28 47.68 65.02
C LYS A 54 -18.22 46.16 64.88
N CYS A 55 -19.33 45.54 64.46
CA CYS A 55 -19.41 44.10 64.22
C CYS A 55 -19.83 43.81 62.77
N GLY A 56 -19.36 42.69 62.23
CA GLY A 56 -19.77 42.21 60.92
C GLY A 56 -21.18 41.62 60.87
N THR A 57 -21.48 41.01 59.72
CA THR A 57 -22.72 40.25 59.52
C THR A 57 -22.74 39.00 60.42
N SER A 58 -23.94 38.58 60.79
CA SER A 58 -24.16 37.35 61.54
C SER A 58 -23.92 36.12 60.67
N ILE A 59 -23.35 35.07 61.26
CA ILE A 59 -23.17 33.76 60.65
C ILE A 59 -24.39 32.90 60.97
N GLN A 60 -24.90 32.16 59.98
CA GLN A 60 -25.95 31.18 60.19
C GLN A 60 -25.34 29.78 60.13
N ILE A 61 -25.65 28.93 61.10
CA ILE A 61 -25.18 27.54 61.16
C ILE A 61 -26.37 26.59 61.35
N ARG A 62 -26.27 25.40 60.76
CA ARG A 62 -27.25 24.32 60.87
C ARG A 62 -26.53 23.04 61.31
N PRO A 63 -26.39 22.78 62.62
CA PRO A 63 -25.54 21.71 63.14
C PRO A 63 -25.90 20.29 62.64
N TYR A 64 -27.17 20.03 62.34
CA TYR A 64 -27.65 18.72 61.85
C TYR A 64 -27.85 18.66 60.34
N ALA A 65 -27.57 19.74 59.61
CA ALA A 65 -27.68 19.73 58.15
C ALA A 65 -26.66 18.74 57.59
N LYS A 66 -27.13 17.82 56.75
CA LYS A 66 -26.24 16.87 56.08
C LYS A 66 -25.28 17.64 55.17
N ASN A 67 -23.98 17.51 55.43
CA ASN A 67 -22.93 18.15 54.63
C ASN A 67 -22.96 17.67 53.18
N ILE A 68 -22.66 18.61 52.28
CA ILE A 68 -22.45 18.33 50.85
C ILE A 68 -21.07 17.69 50.71
N THR A 69 -21.03 16.40 50.35
CA THR A 69 -19.77 15.66 50.14
C THR A 69 -19.60 15.13 48.73
N ASP A 70 -20.66 15.15 47.92
CA ASP A 70 -20.61 14.84 46.49
C ASP A 70 -21.57 15.75 45.72
N ILE A 71 -21.16 16.11 44.50
CA ILE A 71 -21.90 17.00 43.59
C ILE A 71 -21.88 16.35 42.20
N LYS A 72 -23.02 16.39 41.51
CA LYS A 72 -23.18 15.85 40.16
C LYS A 72 -23.85 16.88 39.25
N LEU A 73 -23.39 16.99 38.01
CA LEU A 73 -24.03 17.74 36.94
C LEU A 73 -24.91 16.81 36.08
N THR A 74 -26.07 17.29 35.63
CA THR A 74 -26.94 16.48 34.75
C THR A 74 -26.43 16.35 33.32
N ARG A 75 -25.53 17.25 32.89
CA ARG A 75 -24.83 17.20 31.60
C ARG A 75 -23.56 18.04 31.63
N ASN A 76 -22.61 17.70 30.77
CA ASN A 76 -21.32 18.39 30.64
C ASN A 76 -21.05 18.87 29.20
N GLU A 77 -21.99 18.69 28.27
CA GLU A 77 -21.90 19.20 26.91
C GLU A 77 -22.97 20.27 26.66
N PHE A 78 -22.54 21.40 26.11
CA PHE A 78 -23.35 22.61 25.93
C PHE A 78 -23.21 23.16 24.51
N ILE A 79 -24.20 23.93 24.08
CA ILE A 79 -24.22 24.50 22.73
C ILE A 79 -23.89 25.99 22.81
N MET A 80 -23.00 26.45 21.94
CA MET A 80 -22.59 27.85 21.75
C MET A 80 -23.77 28.72 21.26
N THR A 81 -24.71 28.99 22.17
CA THR A 81 -25.90 29.82 21.96
C THR A 81 -26.10 30.71 23.19
N LYS A 82 -27.35 31.08 23.50
CA LYS A 82 -27.68 31.73 24.77
C LYS A 82 -27.23 30.85 25.96
N PRO A 83 -27.03 31.41 27.15
CA PRO A 83 -26.57 30.65 28.30
C PRO A 83 -27.40 29.39 28.57
N ALA A 84 -26.71 28.25 28.53
CA ALA A 84 -27.31 26.95 28.72
C ALA A 84 -27.50 26.70 30.22
N GLU A 85 -28.75 26.55 30.63
CA GLU A 85 -29.07 26.19 32.01
C GLU A 85 -28.84 24.68 32.22
N VAL A 86 -28.18 24.33 33.31
CA VAL A 86 -27.89 22.94 33.69
C VAL A 86 -28.16 22.74 35.17
N LYS A 87 -28.83 21.63 35.48
CA LYS A 87 -29.15 21.25 36.86
C LYS A 87 -27.94 20.56 37.48
N PHE A 88 -27.77 20.78 38.76
CA PHE A 88 -26.88 19.99 39.59
C PHE A 88 -27.67 19.30 40.70
N THR A 89 -27.07 18.25 41.25
CA THR A 89 -27.58 17.53 42.42
C THR A 89 -26.43 17.32 43.40
N HIS A 90 -26.77 17.16 44.67
CA HIS A 90 -25.81 16.80 45.71
C HIS A 90 -26.44 15.87 46.75
N ASN A 91 -25.58 15.28 47.58
CA ASN A 91 -25.97 14.34 48.63
C ASN A 91 -26.22 14.98 50.00
N GLY A 92 -25.95 16.28 50.16
CA GLY A 92 -26.27 17.06 51.36
C GLY A 92 -27.75 17.42 51.50
N GLU A 93 -28.09 18.22 52.52
CA GLU A 93 -29.45 18.67 52.81
C GLU A 93 -30.02 19.52 51.64
N ARG A 94 -31.18 19.14 51.09
CA ARG A 94 -31.79 19.79 49.92
C ARG A 94 -32.59 21.02 50.32
N THR A 95 -31.92 22.16 50.44
CA THR A 95 -32.57 23.45 50.69
C THR A 95 -32.05 24.50 49.70
N LYS A 96 -32.86 25.52 49.40
CA LYS A 96 -32.44 26.63 48.51
C LYS A 96 -31.14 27.29 48.97
N SER A 97 -30.95 27.44 50.29
CA SER A 97 -29.73 28.01 50.87
C SER A 97 -28.52 27.09 50.72
N ALA A 98 -28.71 25.77 50.85
CA ALA A 98 -27.65 24.79 50.64
C ALA A 98 -27.22 24.75 49.16
N ASP A 99 -28.17 24.75 48.22
CA ASP A 99 -27.84 24.77 46.79
C ASP A 99 -27.02 26.02 46.42
N LYS A 100 -27.46 27.20 46.88
CA LYS A 100 -26.79 28.49 46.64
C LYS A 100 -25.45 28.66 47.36
N SER A 101 -25.15 27.79 48.32
CA SER A 101 -23.88 27.84 49.05
C SER A 101 -22.72 27.21 48.27
N ILE A 102 -23.00 26.44 47.22
CA ILE A 102 -21.99 25.88 46.33
C ILE A 102 -21.49 27.00 45.40
N GLN A 103 -20.18 27.26 45.42
CA GLN A 103 -19.54 28.20 44.50
C GLN A 103 -19.13 27.49 43.22
N TRP A 104 -19.36 28.13 42.08
CA TRP A 104 -19.09 27.57 40.75
C TRP A 104 -18.10 28.44 39.99
N PHE A 105 -17.13 27.80 39.35
CA PHE A 105 -16.06 28.46 38.60
C PHE A 105 -15.82 27.76 37.27
N SER A 106 -15.33 28.50 36.27
CA SER A 106 -14.67 27.93 35.11
C SER A 106 -13.17 27.81 35.37
N SER A 107 -12.53 26.77 34.85
CA SER A 107 -11.07 26.70 34.78
C SER A 107 -10.47 27.67 33.75
N ASP A 108 -11.31 28.25 32.90
CA ASP A 108 -10.91 29.11 31.79
C ASP A 108 -11.99 30.17 31.56
N ASN A 109 -11.97 31.24 32.37
CA ASN A 109 -12.99 32.29 32.35
C ASN A 109 -12.89 33.20 31.11
N ASP A 110 -11.74 33.23 30.44
CA ASP A 110 -11.55 34.04 29.22
C ASP A 110 -12.36 33.48 28.05
N PHE A 111 -12.53 32.15 28.02
CA PHE A 111 -13.28 31.47 26.97
C PHE A 111 -14.65 30.99 27.44
N ALA A 112 -14.81 30.44 28.64
CA ALA A 112 -16.08 29.86 29.10
C ALA A 112 -16.50 30.40 30.47
N ASN A 113 -17.73 30.90 30.54
CA ASN A 113 -18.29 31.49 31.76
C ASN A 113 -19.28 30.54 32.43
N VAL A 114 -19.18 30.44 33.75
CA VAL A 114 -20.11 29.71 34.62
C VAL A 114 -20.67 30.69 35.64
N ILE A 115 -21.99 30.85 35.66
CA ILE A 115 -22.69 31.76 36.56
C ILE A 115 -23.88 31.05 37.20
N ASP A 116 -24.44 31.65 38.25
CA ASP A 116 -25.63 31.13 38.90
C ASP A 116 -26.82 31.03 37.93
N GLY A 117 -27.56 29.94 38.08
CA GLY A 117 -28.76 29.65 37.33
C GLY A 117 -29.96 30.46 37.82
N ARG A 118 -31.09 30.27 37.14
CA ARG A 118 -32.34 30.95 37.53
C ARG A 118 -33.01 30.27 38.71
N SER A 119 -32.75 28.98 38.88
CA SER A 119 -33.21 28.17 40.02
C SER A 119 -32.05 27.97 41.00
N SER A 120 -32.35 27.66 42.26
CA SER A 120 -31.31 27.46 43.29
C SER A 120 -30.35 26.33 42.94
N ASN A 121 -30.84 25.29 42.26
CA ASN A 121 -30.09 24.08 41.88
C ASN A 121 -29.64 24.07 40.41
N THR A 122 -29.52 25.23 39.77
CA THR A 122 -29.00 25.35 38.41
C THR A 122 -27.82 26.29 38.32
N ILE A 123 -26.98 26.05 37.31
CA ILE A 123 -25.98 27.00 36.83
C ILE A 123 -26.25 27.30 35.36
N ARG A 124 -25.75 28.44 34.87
CA ARG A 124 -25.75 28.77 33.45
C ARG A 124 -24.32 28.78 32.93
N VAL A 125 -24.14 28.12 31.79
CA VAL A 125 -22.84 27.95 31.13
C VAL A 125 -22.92 28.56 29.74
N PHE A 126 -21.95 29.39 29.36
CA PHE A 126 -21.88 29.97 28.03
C PHE A 126 -20.46 30.29 27.60
N SER A 127 -20.26 30.39 26.30
CA SER A 127 -19.02 30.81 25.67
C SER A 127 -19.33 31.42 24.30
N TYR A 128 -18.47 32.32 23.86
CA TYR A 128 -18.46 32.88 22.51
C TYR A 128 -17.69 32.00 21.50
N TYR A 129 -16.96 31.00 21.99
CA TYR A 129 -16.13 30.08 21.20
C TYR A 129 -16.32 28.61 21.61
N PRO A 130 -16.27 27.65 20.67
CA PRO A 130 -16.22 26.24 21.04
C PRO A 130 -14.93 25.94 21.80
N THR A 131 -15.04 25.29 22.96
CA THR A 131 -13.90 25.02 23.84
C THR A 131 -14.16 23.80 24.73
N THR A 132 -13.09 23.26 25.32
CA THR A 132 -13.15 22.26 26.39
C THR A 132 -12.52 22.86 27.63
N PHE A 133 -13.22 22.78 28.76
CA PHE A 133 -12.82 23.40 30.02
C PHE A 133 -13.35 22.56 31.19
N HIS A 134 -13.05 22.96 32.42
CA HIS A 134 -13.57 22.32 33.62
C HIS A 134 -14.52 23.25 34.35
N ILE A 135 -15.72 22.75 34.67
CA ILE A 135 -16.61 23.38 35.65
C ILE A 135 -16.17 22.91 37.02
N ILE A 136 -15.88 23.83 37.93
CA ILE A 136 -15.39 23.53 39.28
C ILE A 136 -16.45 23.94 40.29
N ALA A 137 -16.93 22.98 41.09
CA ALA A 137 -17.84 23.21 42.20
C ALA A 137 -17.06 23.17 43.52
N ARG A 138 -17.29 24.15 44.40
CA ARG A 138 -16.75 24.20 45.76
C ARG A 138 -17.89 24.29 46.77
N ALA A 139 -18.07 23.23 47.54
CA ALA A 139 -19.02 23.20 48.64
C ALA A 139 -18.45 23.90 49.90
N PRO A 140 -19.31 24.42 50.80
CA PRO A 140 -18.87 25.00 52.07
C PRO A 140 -18.09 24.02 52.97
N SER A 141 -18.34 22.71 52.83
CA SER A 141 -17.61 21.64 53.51
C SER A 141 -16.13 21.55 53.11
N GLY A 142 -15.70 22.31 52.09
CA GLY A 142 -14.36 22.23 51.50
C GLY A 142 -14.26 21.26 50.32
N VAL A 143 -15.30 20.46 50.05
CA VAL A 143 -15.32 19.55 48.90
C VAL A 143 -15.21 20.33 47.59
N LYS A 144 -14.27 19.93 46.74
CA LYS A 144 -14.08 20.43 45.38
C LYS A 144 -14.34 19.31 44.38
N LYS A 145 -15.18 19.57 43.38
CA LYS A 145 -15.43 18.64 42.25
C LYS A 145 -15.16 19.36 40.94
N SER A 146 -14.54 18.65 40.00
CA SER A 146 -14.20 19.16 38.67
C SER A 146 -14.89 18.32 37.61
N PHE A 147 -15.60 18.97 36.69
CA PHE A 147 -16.35 18.34 35.61
C PHE A 147 -15.79 18.78 34.26
N LYS A 148 -15.11 17.87 33.56
CA LYS A 148 -14.68 18.09 32.18
C LYS A 148 -15.91 18.35 31.33
N SER A 149 -15.94 19.50 30.69
CA SER A 149 -17.09 20.05 29.99
C SER A 149 -16.71 20.61 28.63
N THR A 150 -17.63 20.55 27.68
CA THR A 150 -17.38 20.96 26.29
C THR A 150 -18.50 21.87 25.79
N ILE A 151 -18.12 22.95 25.11
CA ILE A 151 -19.03 23.80 24.35
C ILE A 151 -18.84 23.50 22.88
N ILE A 152 -19.87 22.96 22.23
CA ILE A 152 -19.88 22.66 20.80
C ILE A 152 -20.58 23.78 20.02
N PRO A 153 -20.21 24.03 18.76
CA PRO A 153 -20.89 25.03 17.95
C PRO A 153 -22.32 24.57 17.61
N LEU A 154 -23.20 25.54 17.35
CA LEU A 154 -24.56 25.24 16.85
C LEU A 154 -24.51 24.54 15.48
N TYR A 155 -23.56 24.91 14.63
CA TYR A 155 -23.38 24.38 13.27
C TYR A 155 -21.92 23.96 13.02
N PRO A 156 -21.65 22.99 12.12
CA PRO A 156 -20.30 22.48 11.86
C PRO A 156 -19.32 23.55 11.35
N LYS A 157 -18.24 23.80 12.09
CA LYS A 157 -17.16 24.72 11.66
C LYS A 157 -16.32 24.21 10.49
N LYS A 158 -16.30 22.91 10.23
CA LYS A 158 -15.59 22.30 9.10
C LYS A 158 -16.51 21.32 8.36
N ILE A 159 -16.42 21.34 7.03
CA ILE A 159 -17.10 20.39 6.15
C ILE A 159 -16.16 20.03 4.98
N SER A 160 -16.23 18.79 4.52
CA SER A 160 -15.60 18.35 3.28
C SER A 160 -16.47 17.33 2.55
N ILE A 161 -16.55 17.43 1.23
CA ILE A 161 -17.24 16.44 0.40
C ILE A 161 -16.26 15.29 0.16
N VAL A 162 -16.72 14.06 0.37
CA VAL A 162 -15.90 12.87 0.13
C VAL A 162 -15.73 12.67 -1.38
N ARG A 163 -14.48 12.48 -1.83
CA ARG A 163 -14.19 12.23 -3.24
C ARG A 163 -14.51 10.78 -3.57
N GLU A 164 -15.43 10.59 -4.51
CA GLU A 164 -15.88 9.29 -4.97
C GLU A 164 -15.87 9.23 -6.51
N LYS A 165 -15.76 8.02 -7.08
CA LYS A 165 -15.95 7.81 -8.52
C LYS A 165 -17.44 7.87 -8.83
N ILE A 166 -17.81 8.68 -9.83
CA ILE A 166 -19.19 8.85 -10.26
C ILE A 166 -19.28 8.44 -11.73
N TYR A 167 -20.26 7.60 -12.05
CA TYR A 167 -20.50 7.12 -13.40
C TYR A 167 -21.77 7.74 -13.98
N GLU A 168 -21.87 7.76 -15.31
CA GLU A 168 -23.09 8.20 -15.98
C GLU A 168 -24.30 7.33 -15.63
N LYS A 169 -25.50 7.93 -15.66
CA LYS A 169 -26.78 7.29 -15.30
C LYS A 169 -26.87 6.78 -13.86
N ASP A 170 -25.81 6.89 -13.07
CA ASP A 170 -25.85 6.58 -11.65
C ASP A 170 -26.61 7.68 -10.89
N THR A 171 -27.33 7.24 -9.86
CA THR A 171 -27.81 8.10 -8.78
C THR A 171 -27.01 7.76 -7.54
N LYS A 172 -26.30 8.73 -6.99
CA LYS A 172 -25.40 8.55 -5.85
C LYS A 172 -25.72 9.57 -4.76
N LYS A 173 -25.89 9.10 -3.53
CA LYS A 173 -25.93 9.97 -2.35
C LYS A 173 -24.49 10.39 -2.01
N LEU A 174 -24.20 11.69 -2.05
CA LEU A 174 -22.87 12.20 -1.73
C LEU A 174 -22.60 12.13 -0.23
N SER A 175 -21.41 11.65 0.12
CA SER A 175 -20.93 11.59 1.50
C SER A 175 -20.19 12.88 1.86
N VAL A 176 -20.32 13.31 3.12
CA VAL A 176 -19.64 14.50 3.66
C VAL A 176 -19.03 14.18 5.01
N ASN A 177 -17.84 14.70 5.29
CA ASN A 177 -17.29 14.73 6.64
C ASN A 177 -17.61 16.10 7.25
N VAL A 178 -18.26 16.10 8.41
CA VAL A 178 -18.64 17.30 9.15
C VAL A 178 -18.00 17.28 10.54
N SER A 179 -17.53 18.43 11.02
CA SER A 179 -17.09 18.57 12.41
C SER A 179 -18.29 18.52 13.36
N LYS A 180 -18.11 17.91 14.55
CA LYS A 180 -19.12 17.83 15.61
C LYS A 180 -19.81 19.18 15.85
N ALA A 181 -21.13 19.17 15.85
CA ALA A 181 -21.98 20.33 16.17
C ALA A 181 -23.34 19.87 16.68
N ALA A 182 -24.11 20.80 17.27
CA ALA A 182 -25.46 20.48 17.72
C ALA A 182 -26.42 20.19 16.56
N ASN A 183 -26.21 20.85 15.42
CA ASN A 183 -27.01 20.65 14.21
C ASN A 183 -26.10 20.41 13.01
N GLU A 184 -25.93 19.15 12.64
CA GLU A 184 -25.04 18.71 11.56
C GLU A 184 -25.69 18.74 10.17
N ARG A 185 -26.80 19.45 10.00
CA ARG A 185 -27.50 19.54 8.71
C ARG A 185 -26.62 20.19 7.64
N VAL A 186 -26.63 19.59 6.45
CA VAL A 186 -25.89 20.05 5.27
C VAL A 186 -26.85 20.32 4.12
N LYS A 187 -26.59 21.40 3.38
CA LYS A 187 -27.25 21.69 2.10
C LYS A 187 -26.24 21.58 0.98
N PHE A 188 -26.64 20.93 -0.09
CA PHE A 188 -25.86 20.81 -1.31
C PHE A 188 -26.30 21.84 -2.34
N SER A 189 -25.35 22.31 -3.15
CA SER A 189 -25.60 23.22 -4.25
C SER A 189 -24.58 23.00 -5.38
N TYR A 190 -24.61 23.89 -6.36
CA TYR A 190 -23.59 24.03 -7.38
C TYR A 190 -23.45 25.51 -7.73
N PRO A 191 -22.28 25.96 -8.22
CA PRO A 191 -22.07 27.37 -8.52
C PRO A 191 -23.12 27.89 -9.51
N LYS A 192 -23.76 29.03 -9.20
CA LYS A 192 -24.81 29.64 -10.05
C LYS A 192 -24.36 29.83 -11.51
N LYS A 193 -23.10 30.22 -11.71
CA LYS A 193 -22.47 30.36 -13.05
C LYS A 193 -22.49 29.07 -13.89
N TYR A 194 -22.54 27.90 -13.24
CA TYR A 194 -22.59 26.61 -13.92
C TYR A 194 -24.02 26.03 -14.02
N LYS A 195 -25.08 26.74 -13.59
CA LYS A 195 -26.46 26.22 -13.57
C LYS A 195 -26.91 25.61 -14.90
N LYS A 196 -26.69 26.32 -16.02
CA LYS A 196 -27.06 25.85 -17.37
C LYS A 196 -26.24 24.63 -17.82
N ALA A 197 -24.95 24.58 -17.46
CA ALA A 197 -24.09 23.45 -17.81
C ALA A 197 -24.41 22.22 -16.94
N PHE A 198 -24.62 22.43 -15.64
CA PHE A 198 -24.96 21.41 -14.66
C PHE A 198 -26.29 20.73 -14.98
N SER A 199 -27.35 21.49 -15.29
CA SER A 199 -28.69 20.92 -15.56
C SER A 199 -28.74 20.03 -16.80
N LYS A 200 -27.83 20.26 -17.77
CA LYS A 200 -27.66 19.44 -18.99
C LYS A 200 -27.06 18.06 -18.70
N ILE A 201 -26.30 17.91 -17.62
CA ILE A 201 -25.49 16.72 -17.33
C ILE A 201 -25.90 16.00 -16.05
N ALA A 202 -26.51 16.71 -15.08
CA ALA A 202 -26.91 16.14 -13.80
C ALA A 202 -28.13 16.84 -13.18
N THR A 203 -28.71 16.19 -12.18
CA THR A 203 -29.67 16.75 -11.21
C THR A 203 -29.17 16.47 -9.81
N LEU A 204 -29.38 17.43 -8.90
CA LEU A 204 -28.95 17.32 -7.50
C LEU A 204 -30.14 17.64 -6.59
N ASN A 205 -30.48 16.72 -5.70
CA ASN A 205 -31.33 17.03 -4.56
C ASN A 205 -30.51 17.81 -3.53
N THR A 206 -30.84 19.08 -3.32
CA THR A 206 -30.07 19.99 -2.49
C THR A 206 -30.18 19.70 -0.99
N SER A 207 -31.19 18.95 -0.56
CA SER A 207 -31.39 18.58 0.85
C SER A 207 -30.73 17.25 1.20
N THR A 208 -30.75 16.28 0.28
CA THR A 208 -30.24 14.93 0.56
C THR A 208 -28.85 14.67 -0.01
N GLY A 209 -28.38 15.49 -0.94
CA GLY A 209 -27.13 15.26 -1.67
C GLY A 209 -27.24 14.15 -2.72
N ASN A 210 -28.45 13.71 -3.07
CA ASN A 210 -28.65 12.73 -4.14
C ASN A 210 -28.35 13.36 -5.50
N LEU A 211 -27.23 12.96 -6.08
CA LEU A 211 -26.74 13.40 -7.38
C LEU A 211 -27.06 12.33 -8.43
N LYS A 212 -27.88 12.68 -9.41
CA LYS A 212 -28.23 11.83 -10.55
C LYS A 212 -27.58 12.36 -11.82
N ILE A 213 -26.73 11.57 -12.45
CA ILE A 213 -26.09 11.94 -13.71
C ILE A 213 -27.00 11.57 -14.89
N LYS A 214 -27.33 12.54 -15.74
CA LYS A 214 -28.25 12.36 -16.87
C LYS A 214 -27.55 11.88 -18.13
N LYS A 215 -26.44 12.52 -18.50
CA LYS A 215 -25.82 12.31 -19.81
C LYS A 215 -24.31 12.55 -19.74
N PHE A 216 -23.57 11.65 -20.38
CA PHE A 216 -22.18 11.83 -20.75
C PHE A 216 -22.09 12.13 -22.25
N ARG A 217 -21.26 13.10 -22.67
CA ARG A 217 -21.00 13.32 -24.09
C ARG A 217 -20.05 12.24 -24.63
N LYS A 218 -20.55 11.49 -25.62
CA LYS A 218 -19.76 10.57 -26.44
C LYS A 218 -18.52 11.29 -26.97
N ASN A 219 -17.34 10.65 -26.86
CA ASN A 219 -16.00 11.12 -27.26
C ASN A 219 -15.17 11.89 -26.22
N LYS A 220 -15.66 12.12 -24.99
CA LYS A 220 -14.80 12.60 -23.89
C LYS A 220 -14.26 11.44 -23.05
N LYS A 221 -13.06 11.59 -22.51
CA LYS A 221 -12.50 10.66 -21.49
C LYS A 221 -13.25 10.78 -20.16
N TYR A 222 -13.59 12.01 -19.77
CA TYR A 222 -14.42 12.33 -18.61
C TYR A 222 -15.12 13.68 -18.80
N GLU A 223 -16.18 13.94 -18.02
CA GLU A 223 -16.77 15.27 -17.83
C GLU A 223 -16.53 15.75 -16.40
N LYS A 224 -16.62 17.06 -16.16
CA LYS A 224 -16.44 17.64 -14.82
C LYS A 224 -17.73 18.32 -14.37
N ILE A 225 -18.08 18.09 -13.12
CA ILE A 225 -19.12 18.86 -12.41
C ILE A 225 -18.58 19.38 -11.10
N THR A 226 -19.03 20.57 -10.72
CA THR A 226 -18.75 21.14 -9.41
C THR A 226 -19.99 20.99 -8.54
N VAL A 227 -19.81 20.39 -7.36
CA VAL A 227 -20.83 20.34 -6.31
C VAL A 227 -20.29 21.05 -5.08
N GLU A 228 -21.17 21.72 -4.38
CA GLU A 228 -20.90 22.45 -3.15
C GLU A 228 -21.70 21.86 -2.01
N ALA A 229 -21.14 21.91 -0.80
CA ALA A 229 -21.81 21.52 0.43
C ALA A 229 -21.57 22.61 1.47
N THR A 230 -22.65 22.99 2.14
CA THR A 230 -22.66 24.06 3.14
C THR A 230 -23.32 23.53 4.41
N ALA A 231 -22.67 23.69 5.55
CA ALA A 231 -23.31 23.49 6.84
C ALA A 231 -24.47 24.50 6.98
N MET A 232 -25.70 24.02 7.16
CA MET A 232 -26.87 24.92 7.17
C MET A 232 -26.97 25.65 8.49
N GLY A 233 -27.24 26.96 8.48
CA GLY A 233 -27.69 27.68 9.66
C GLY A 233 -27.21 29.11 9.80
N ARG A 234 -27.93 29.91 10.60
CA ARG A 234 -27.47 31.25 11.00
C ARG A 234 -26.44 31.07 12.11
N TYR A 235 -25.17 31.29 11.79
CA TYR A 235 -24.15 31.27 12.82
C TYR A 235 -24.41 32.39 13.83
N PRO A 236 -24.27 32.09 15.14
CA PRO A 236 -24.09 33.13 16.12
C PRO A 236 -22.96 34.06 15.65
N TYR A 237 -23.13 35.38 15.75
CA TYR A 237 -22.05 36.37 15.53
C TYR A 237 -21.57 36.60 14.08
N LYS A 238 -22.48 36.58 13.09
CA LYS A 238 -22.17 36.95 11.67
C LYS A 238 -21.10 36.06 10.98
N GLU A 239 -20.69 34.94 11.58
CA GLU A 239 -19.75 34.01 10.93
C GLU A 239 -20.35 33.42 9.65
N ARG A 240 -19.49 33.18 8.65
CA ARG A 240 -19.91 32.50 7.43
C ARG A 240 -20.07 31.00 7.69
N PRO A 241 -21.10 30.35 7.15
CA PRO A 241 -21.23 28.91 7.26
C PRO A 241 -20.04 28.18 6.65
N ALA A 242 -19.65 27.04 7.26
CA ALA A 242 -18.64 26.18 6.68
C ALA A 242 -19.08 25.69 5.28
N PHE A 243 -18.15 25.73 4.34
CA PHE A 243 -18.40 25.51 2.93
C PHE A 243 -17.28 24.69 2.30
N HIS A 244 -17.64 23.78 1.40
CA HIS A 244 -16.68 23.04 0.58
C HIS A 244 -17.19 22.91 -0.85
N SER A 245 -16.29 23.06 -1.82
CA SER A 245 -16.57 22.90 -3.25
C SER A 245 -15.68 21.81 -3.84
N LEU A 246 -16.28 20.85 -4.53
CA LEU A 246 -15.57 19.71 -5.10
C LEU A 246 -15.90 19.52 -6.58
N ASN A 247 -14.84 19.38 -7.38
CA ASN A 247 -14.92 18.98 -8.78
C ASN A 247 -14.87 17.44 -8.90
N PHE A 248 -15.99 16.85 -9.34
CA PHE A 248 -16.09 15.44 -9.68
C PHE A 248 -15.76 15.20 -11.14
N LYS A 249 -15.04 14.12 -11.42
CA LYS A 249 -14.92 13.53 -12.75
C LYS A 249 -16.05 12.53 -12.93
N ILE A 250 -16.83 12.69 -14.00
CA ILE A 250 -17.87 11.76 -14.41
C ILE A 250 -17.25 10.80 -15.42
N TYR A 251 -17.39 9.51 -15.15
CA TYR A 251 -16.93 8.41 -15.99
C TYR A 251 -18.08 7.80 -16.79
N PRO A 252 -17.82 7.25 -17.98
CA PRO A 252 -18.84 6.51 -18.72
C PRO A 252 -19.17 5.17 -18.04
N GLN A 253 -20.30 4.57 -18.39
CA GLN A 253 -20.64 3.21 -17.94
C GLN A 253 -19.74 2.17 -18.59
N TYR A 254 -19.38 2.40 -19.86
CA TYR A 254 -18.59 1.49 -20.68
C TYR A 254 -17.35 2.19 -21.26
N PRO A 255 -16.24 1.48 -21.51
CA PRO A 255 -15.01 2.09 -21.99
C PRO A 255 -15.18 2.76 -23.36
N SER A 256 -14.62 3.96 -23.52
CA SER A 256 -14.63 4.69 -24.79
C SER A 256 -13.52 4.26 -25.74
N TYR A 257 -12.50 3.56 -25.25
CA TYR A 257 -11.39 3.06 -26.05
C TYR A 257 -10.75 1.80 -25.45
N VAL A 258 -10.07 1.03 -26.30
CA VAL A 258 -9.14 -0.03 -25.93
C VAL A 258 -7.87 0.17 -26.76
N LYS A 259 -6.69 -0.02 -26.16
CA LYS A 259 -5.40 -0.06 -26.87
C LYS A 259 -4.68 -1.34 -26.51
N ILE A 260 -3.94 -1.87 -27.48
CA ILE A 260 -3.04 -3.00 -27.28
C ILE A 260 -1.62 -2.48 -27.30
N LEU A 261 -0.85 -2.82 -26.26
CA LEU A 261 0.46 -2.27 -25.96
C LEU A 261 1.51 -3.38 -25.83
N ASN A 262 2.76 -3.04 -26.12
CA ASN A 262 3.91 -3.87 -25.75
C ASN A 262 4.28 -3.72 -24.26
N LYS A 263 5.34 -4.42 -23.83
CA LYS A 263 5.88 -4.31 -22.46
C LYS A 263 6.34 -2.88 -22.09
N LYS A 264 6.74 -2.08 -23.08
CA LYS A 264 7.14 -0.66 -22.93
C LYS A 264 5.95 0.31 -23.00
N LYS A 265 4.69 -0.18 -22.93
CA LYS A 265 3.45 0.61 -23.04
C LYS A 265 3.27 1.37 -24.37
N GLN A 266 3.92 0.93 -25.44
CA GLN A 266 3.76 1.51 -26.77
C GLN A 266 2.69 0.74 -27.55
N LYS A 267 1.86 1.45 -28.32
CA LYS A 267 0.82 0.84 -29.16
C LYS A 267 1.45 -0.10 -30.20
N ILE A 268 0.95 -1.31 -30.30
CA ILE A 268 1.39 -2.29 -31.29
C ILE A 268 0.31 -2.56 -32.32
N ARG A 269 0.73 -2.90 -33.54
CA ARG A 269 -0.15 -3.31 -34.65
C ARG A 269 0.03 -4.78 -35.02
N SER A 270 1.17 -5.38 -34.69
CA SER A 270 1.46 -6.78 -34.93
C SER A 270 2.42 -7.36 -33.89
N ILE A 271 2.41 -8.69 -33.75
CA ILE A 271 3.41 -9.48 -33.02
C ILE A 271 3.82 -10.68 -33.87
N SER A 272 5.04 -11.19 -33.66
CA SER A 272 5.51 -12.44 -34.27
C SER A 272 5.72 -13.50 -33.19
N LEU A 273 5.12 -14.68 -33.36
CA LEU A 273 5.13 -15.75 -32.36
C LEU A 273 5.44 -17.10 -33.02
N LYS A 274 6.50 -17.79 -32.56
CA LYS A 274 6.86 -19.11 -33.07
C LYS A 274 5.75 -20.14 -32.79
N LYS A 275 5.53 -21.09 -33.70
CA LYS A 275 4.55 -22.18 -33.54
C LYS A 275 4.68 -22.85 -32.17
N GLY A 276 3.55 -23.08 -31.50
CA GLY A 276 3.48 -23.72 -30.18
C GLY A 276 3.79 -22.80 -29.00
N LYS A 277 4.29 -21.57 -29.22
CA LYS A 277 4.52 -20.62 -28.14
C LYS A 277 3.25 -19.91 -27.71
N LYS A 278 3.23 -19.52 -26.44
CA LYS A 278 2.17 -18.73 -25.82
C LYS A 278 2.68 -17.36 -25.41
N THR A 279 1.82 -16.35 -25.45
CA THR A 279 2.13 -14.99 -24.96
C THR A 279 0.86 -14.26 -24.58
N THR A 280 1.00 -13.17 -23.83
CA THR A 280 -0.04 -12.16 -23.62
C THR A 280 0.39 -10.82 -24.20
N VAL A 281 -0.56 -9.90 -24.36
CA VAL A 281 -0.32 -8.49 -24.71
C VAL A 281 -0.90 -7.60 -23.61
N ASN A 282 -0.32 -6.42 -23.41
CA ASN A 282 -0.87 -5.47 -22.45
C ASN A 282 -2.06 -4.72 -23.07
N THR A 283 -3.11 -4.49 -22.29
CA THR A 283 -4.25 -3.67 -22.73
C THR A 283 -4.43 -2.44 -21.86
N GLU A 284 -4.58 -1.28 -22.49
CA GLU A 284 -5.06 -0.06 -21.83
C GLU A 284 -6.53 0.15 -22.21
N VAL A 285 -7.39 0.22 -21.20
CA VAL A 285 -8.84 0.37 -21.37
C VAL A 285 -9.24 1.70 -20.76
N GLY A 286 -10.11 2.46 -21.45
CA GLY A 286 -10.68 3.69 -20.90
C GLY A 286 -11.44 3.41 -19.60
N GLU A 287 -11.15 4.18 -18.54
CA GLU A 287 -11.80 4.02 -17.24
C GLU A 287 -13.33 4.13 -17.37
N ALA A 288 -14.05 3.13 -16.86
CA ALA A 288 -15.51 3.02 -16.92
C ALA A 288 -16.05 2.18 -15.75
N LYS A 289 -17.38 2.06 -15.64
CA LYS A 289 -18.02 1.24 -14.60
C LYS A 289 -17.85 -0.25 -14.87
N TYR A 290 -18.10 -0.66 -16.11
CA TYR A 290 -18.02 -2.04 -16.56
C TYR A 290 -16.83 -2.20 -17.50
N MET A 291 -15.80 -2.92 -17.08
CA MET A 291 -14.50 -2.96 -17.77
C MET A 291 -14.14 -4.35 -18.30
N ALA A 292 -15.10 -5.26 -18.43
CA ALA A 292 -14.81 -6.59 -18.94
C ALA A 292 -14.31 -6.53 -20.40
N LEU A 293 -13.42 -7.45 -20.75
CA LEU A 293 -12.86 -7.60 -22.09
C LEU A 293 -13.19 -8.99 -22.64
N ALA A 294 -13.48 -9.05 -23.94
CA ALA A 294 -13.66 -10.29 -24.68
C ALA A 294 -12.69 -10.33 -25.86
N TRP A 295 -12.01 -11.46 -26.03
CA TRP A 295 -11.03 -11.67 -27.09
C TRP A 295 -11.54 -12.64 -28.15
N LYS A 296 -11.22 -12.36 -29.42
CA LYS A 296 -11.54 -13.23 -30.56
C LYS A 296 -10.39 -13.24 -31.57
N SER A 297 -10.02 -14.42 -32.04
CA SER A 297 -9.16 -14.58 -33.21
C SER A 297 -10.03 -14.71 -34.45
N LYS A 298 -9.62 -14.06 -35.56
CA LYS A 298 -10.27 -14.21 -36.86
C LYS A 298 -10.05 -15.62 -37.42
N ASN A 299 -8.91 -16.25 -37.12
CA ASN A 299 -8.57 -17.60 -37.57
C ASN A 299 -7.86 -18.41 -36.46
N ASN A 300 -8.65 -19.21 -35.73
CA ASN A 300 -8.16 -20.08 -34.66
C ASN A 300 -7.21 -21.20 -35.14
N SER A 301 -7.15 -21.50 -36.45
CA SER A 301 -6.20 -22.48 -36.99
C SER A 301 -4.77 -21.94 -37.05
N VAL A 302 -4.59 -20.61 -37.11
CA VAL A 302 -3.29 -19.92 -37.10
C VAL A 302 -2.87 -19.55 -35.68
N ALA A 303 -3.75 -18.85 -34.94
CA ALA A 303 -3.52 -18.54 -33.53
C ALA A 303 -4.85 -18.57 -32.74
N LYS A 304 -4.84 -19.25 -31.59
CA LYS A 304 -5.95 -19.26 -30.63
C LYS A 304 -5.73 -18.19 -29.58
N ILE A 305 -6.81 -17.63 -29.05
CA ILE A 305 -6.76 -16.73 -27.89
C ILE A 305 -7.79 -17.13 -26.85
N ASN A 306 -7.39 -17.12 -25.58
CA ASN A 306 -8.30 -17.30 -24.47
C ASN A 306 -9.22 -16.08 -24.36
N LYS A 307 -10.54 -16.32 -24.43
CA LYS A 307 -11.57 -15.27 -24.46
C LYS A 307 -11.54 -14.34 -23.24
N LYS A 308 -11.11 -14.83 -22.07
CA LYS A 308 -11.10 -14.09 -20.79
C LYS A 308 -9.71 -13.55 -20.44
N THR A 309 -8.66 -14.37 -20.57
CA THR A 309 -7.30 -13.99 -20.13
C THR A 309 -6.50 -13.24 -21.19
N GLY A 310 -6.89 -13.35 -22.47
CA GLY A 310 -6.11 -12.80 -23.58
C GLY A 310 -4.81 -13.57 -23.88
N GLU A 311 -4.64 -14.78 -23.33
CA GLU A 311 -3.49 -15.63 -23.65
C GLU A 311 -3.60 -16.16 -25.09
N ILE A 312 -2.59 -15.85 -25.90
CA ILE A 312 -2.48 -16.21 -27.31
C ILE A 312 -1.61 -17.46 -27.41
N THR A 313 -2.05 -18.44 -28.20
CA THR A 313 -1.27 -19.63 -28.56
C THR A 313 -1.09 -19.68 -30.09
N ALA A 314 0.15 -19.70 -30.57
CA ALA A 314 0.45 -19.90 -31.99
C ALA A 314 0.26 -21.37 -32.39
N VAL A 315 -0.55 -21.64 -33.42
CA VAL A 315 -0.98 -22.99 -33.81
C VAL A 315 -0.36 -23.44 -35.12
N LYS A 316 -0.53 -22.65 -36.20
CA LYS A 316 0.01 -22.96 -37.53
C LYS A 316 0.59 -21.71 -38.17
N PRO A 317 1.58 -21.87 -39.09
CA PRO A 317 2.05 -20.77 -39.91
C PRO A 317 0.95 -20.01 -40.63
N GLY A 318 1.13 -18.70 -40.74
CA GLY A 318 0.19 -17.76 -41.34
C GLY A 318 0.05 -16.51 -40.48
N SER A 319 -0.82 -15.60 -40.92
CA SER A 319 -1.21 -14.45 -40.13
C SER A 319 -2.68 -14.51 -39.75
N THR A 320 -3.02 -13.98 -38.57
CA THR A 320 -4.41 -13.80 -38.17
C THR A 320 -4.58 -12.55 -37.34
N THR A 321 -5.71 -11.88 -37.51
CA THR A 321 -6.08 -10.73 -36.69
C THR A 321 -6.73 -11.20 -35.39
N ILE A 322 -6.25 -10.69 -34.26
CA ILE A 322 -6.90 -10.83 -32.98
C ILE A 322 -7.55 -9.49 -32.61
N THR A 323 -8.81 -9.56 -32.18
CA THR A 323 -9.60 -8.42 -31.75
C THR A 323 -9.94 -8.55 -30.27
N VAL A 324 -9.69 -7.48 -29.51
CA VAL A 324 -10.22 -7.28 -28.17
C VAL A 324 -11.42 -6.34 -28.24
N THR A 325 -12.48 -6.71 -27.53
CA THR A 325 -13.72 -5.95 -27.43
C THR A 325 -13.99 -5.63 -25.97
N ALA A 326 -14.10 -4.35 -25.63
CA ALA A 326 -14.59 -3.94 -24.33
C ALA A 326 -16.11 -4.14 -24.24
N GLU A 327 -16.59 -4.36 -23.02
CA GLU A 327 -18.00 -4.41 -22.71
C GLU A 327 -18.73 -3.14 -23.17
N SER A 328 -19.98 -3.28 -23.64
CA SER A 328 -20.81 -2.16 -24.08
C SER A 328 -22.28 -2.38 -23.72
N ALA A 329 -23.06 -1.30 -23.77
CA ALA A 329 -24.50 -1.38 -23.65
C ALA A 329 -25.12 -2.13 -24.85
N LYS A 330 -26.25 -2.80 -24.62
CA LYS A 330 -27.07 -3.38 -25.70
C LYS A 330 -27.33 -2.34 -26.79
N LYS A 331 -27.13 -2.73 -28.06
CA LYS A 331 -27.28 -1.88 -29.27
C LYS A 331 -26.25 -0.74 -29.43
N THR A 332 -25.12 -0.76 -28.70
CA THR A 332 -24.02 0.20 -28.93
C THR A 332 -22.76 -0.50 -29.43
N LYS A 333 -22.08 0.11 -30.42
CA LYS A 333 -20.80 -0.40 -30.92
C LYS A 333 -19.74 -0.33 -29.81
N PRO A 334 -19.16 -1.47 -29.39
CA PRO A 334 -18.17 -1.49 -28.33
C PRO A 334 -16.84 -0.87 -28.79
N ALA A 335 -16.05 -0.39 -27.82
CA ALA A 335 -14.67 -0.04 -28.09
C ALA A 335 -13.86 -1.32 -28.40
N GLN A 336 -13.13 -1.29 -29.51
CA GLN A 336 -12.38 -2.42 -30.01
C GLN A 336 -10.98 -2.01 -30.44
N ALA A 337 -10.04 -2.94 -30.30
CA ALA A 337 -8.72 -2.83 -30.90
C ALA A 337 -8.33 -4.16 -31.52
N SER A 338 -7.57 -4.09 -32.60
CA SER A 338 -7.09 -5.26 -33.33
C SER A 338 -5.60 -5.16 -33.56
N PHE A 339 -4.95 -6.31 -33.60
CA PHE A 339 -3.55 -6.46 -33.97
C PHE A 339 -3.36 -7.78 -34.71
N GLU A 340 -2.32 -7.86 -35.52
CA GLU A 340 -1.96 -9.05 -36.26
C GLU A 340 -1.04 -9.96 -35.46
N VAL A 341 -1.32 -11.25 -35.46
CA VAL A 341 -0.40 -12.28 -34.99
C VAL A 341 0.16 -12.99 -36.20
N ASN A 342 1.47 -12.83 -36.40
CA ASN A 342 2.22 -13.52 -37.43
C ASN A 342 2.87 -14.75 -36.81
N VAL A 343 2.42 -15.92 -37.25
CA VAL A 343 3.12 -17.17 -36.98
C VAL A 343 3.98 -17.42 -38.21
N PRO A 344 5.28 -17.10 -38.17
CA PRO A 344 6.12 -17.35 -39.32
C PRO A 344 6.02 -18.83 -39.68
N LYS A 345 5.99 -19.12 -40.99
CA LYS A 345 6.34 -20.45 -41.45
C LYS A 345 7.64 -20.79 -40.74
N SER A 346 7.64 -21.89 -39.99
CA SER A 346 8.91 -22.54 -39.71
C SER A 346 9.58 -22.59 -41.08
N PRO A 347 10.82 -22.11 -41.24
CA PRO A 347 11.49 -22.38 -42.49
C PRO A 347 11.26 -23.87 -42.75
N ALA A 348 10.65 -24.20 -43.89
CA ALA A 348 11.01 -25.46 -44.55
C ALA A 348 12.52 -25.51 -44.48
N PRO A 349 13.19 -26.66 -44.23
CA PRO A 349 14.65 -26.71 -44.20
C PRO A 349 15.20 -25.93 -45.38
N GLN A 350 15.49 -24.66 -45.14
CA GLN A 350 16.15 -23.80 -46.07
C GLN A 350 17.53 -24.31 -45.82
N GLU A 351 18.13 -24.90 -46.86
CA GLU A 351 19.56 -25.10 -46.88
C GLU A 351 20.15 -23.87 -46.23
N ALA A 352 20.80 -24.09 -45.07
CA ALA A 352 21.58 -23.05 -44.44
C ALA A 352 22.40 -22.39 -45.56
N PRO A 353 22.69 -21.08 -45.50
CA PRO A 353 23.79 -20.58 -46.30
C PRO A 353 24.92 -21.57 -46.09
N LYS A 354 25.36 -22.23 -47.17
CA LYS A 354 26.31 -23.35 -47.12
C LYS A 354 27.60 -22.81 -46.51
N SER A 355 27.68 -22.80 -45.19
CA SER A 355 28.94 -22.86 -44.48
C SER A 355 29.48 -24.25 -44.82
N PRO A 356 30.75 -24.35 -45.25
CA PRO A 356 31.24 -25.55 -45.90
C PRO A 356 31.12 -26.71 -44.92
N ALA A 357 30.11 -27.56 -45.10
CA ALA A 357 30.03 -28.80 -44.36
C ALA A 357 31.36 -29.53 -44.57
N SER A 358 32.00 -29.96 -43.49
CA SER A 358 32.89 -31.11 -43.65
C SER A 358 31.97 -32.24 -44.15
N ASN A 359 32.25 -32.74 -45.35
CA ASN A 359 31.54 -33.91 -45.90
C ASN A 359 31.89 -35.19 -45.14
N ASP A 360 32.75 -35.09 -44.11
CA ASP A 360 33.19 -36.21 -43.33
C ASP A 360 32.11 -36.66 -42.33
N LYS A 361 31.43 -37.75 -42.67
CA LYS A 361 30.46 -38.45 -41.82
C LYS A 361 31.03 -38.77 -40.44
N ALA A 362 32.34 -39.00 -40.32
CA ALA A 362 32.98 -39.27 -39.03
C ALA A 362 32.99 -38.05 -38.10
N LEU A 363 33.25 -36.83 -38.61
CA LEU A 363 33.20 -35.60 -37.81
C LEU A 363 31.77 -35.27 -37.35
N LYS A 364 30.77 -35.57 -38.17
CA LYS A 364 29.35 -35.44 -37.76
C LYS A 364 28.98 -36.43 -36.65
N ASN A 365 29.52 -37.65 -36.68
CA ASN A 365 29.34 -38.63 -35.60
C ASN A 365 30.01 -38.18 -34.29
N MET A 366 31.17 -37.53 -34.37
CA MET A 366 31.84 -36.88 -33.24
C MET A 366 30.92 -35.87 -32.55
N VAL A 367 30.36 -34.94 -33.33
CA VAL A 367 29.43 -33.93 -32.82
C VAL A 367 28.16 -34.57 -32.27
N LYS A 368 27.62 -35.59 -32.94
CA LYS A 368 26.43 -36.32 -32.47
C LYS A 368 26.68 -37.02 -31.13
N TRP A 369 27.84 -37.65 -30.96
CA TRP A 369 28.24 -38.26 -29.70
C TRP A 369 28.33 -37.19 -28.60
N ALA A 370 29.04 -36.08 -28.85
CA ALA A 370 29.17 -34.99 -27.88
C ALA A 370 27.81 -34.42 -27.45
N LYS A 371 26.88 -34.23 -28.38
CA LYS A 371 25.51 -33.78 -28.08
C LYS A 371 24.74 -34.80 -27.25
N SER A 372 24.91 -36.11 -27.48
CA SER A 372 24.25 -37.14 -26.68
C SER A 372 24.69 -37.13 -25.22
N ILE A 373 25.98 -36.85 -24.95
CA ILE A 373 26.48 -36.64 -23.59
C ILE A 373 25.92 -35.35 -23.00
N ALA A 374 25.95 -34.24 -23.75
CA ALA A 374 25.42 -32.95 -23.31
C ALA A 374 23.90 -32.94 -23.04
N TYR A 375 23.15 -33.89 -23.58
CA TYR A 375 21.71 -34.05 -23.31
C TYR A 375 21.42 -35.15 -22.29
N ASN A 376 22.45 -35.85 -21.80
CA ASN A 376 22.30 -36.89 -20.80
C ASN A 376 22.74 -36.35 -19.44
N ASN A 377 21.75 -36.15 -18.57
CA ASN A 377 21.94 -35.51 -17.28
C ASN A 377 22.73 -36.34 -16.24
N SER A 378 23.30 -37.49 -16.64
CA SER A 378 24.17 -38.32 -15.79
C SER A 378 25.67 -38.05 -15.97
N TYR A 379 26.04 -37.09 -16.83
CA TYR A 379 27.42 -36.62 -17.04
C TYR A 379 27.53 -35.16 -16.61
N GLY A 380 28.57 -34.82 -15.85
CA GLY A 380 28.81 -33.47 -15.32
C GLY A 380 30.18 -32.91 -15.69
N TYR A 381 30.55 -31.79 -15.05
CA TYR A 381 31.85 -31.15 -15.21
C TYR A 381 32.71 -31.30 -13.94
N SER A 382 34.02 -31.53 -14.09
CA SER A 382 34.94 -31.49 -12.95
C SER A 382 36.37 -31.09 -13.35
N MET A 383 36.83 -29.94 -12.82
CA MET A 383 38.25 -29.55 -12.82
C MET A 383 38.80 -29.69 -11.41
N GLY A 384 39.93 -30.38 -11.27
CA GLY A 384 40.62 -30.71 -10.00
C GLY A 384 40.15 -29.95 -8.75
N LEU A 385 39.58 -30.69 -7.80
CA LEU A 385 38.93 -30.23 -6.55
C LEU A 385 39.86 -29.56 -5.51
N LYS A 386 40.86 -28.78 -5.92
CA LYS A 386 41.65 -27.96 -4.98
C LYS A 386 40.80 -26.86 -4.32
N ARG A 387 39.71 -26.42 -4.96
CA ARG A 387 38.87 -25.31 -4.49
C ARG A 387 37.82 -25.69 -3.43
N TYR A 388 37.57 -26.98 -3.21
CA TYR A 388 36.47 -27.47 -2.33
C TYR A 388 36.92 -28.44 -1.22
N GLY A 389 38.23 -28.52 -0.91
CA GLY A 389 38.73 -29.23 0.27
C GLY A 389 38.69 -30.76 0.24
N ALA A 390 38.21 -31.38 -0.84
CA ALA A 390 38.02 -32.84 -0.93
C ALA A 390 39.16 -33.58 -1.67
N TYR A 391 40.41 -33.08 -1.62
CA TYR A 391 41.51 -33.68 -2.40
C TYR A 391 41.93 -35.08 -1.93
N HIS A 392 41.73 -35.44 -0.65
CA HIS A 392 42.42 -36.59 -0.07
C HIS A 392 41.64 -37.91 -0.03
N LYS A 393 40.41 -37.99 -0.56
CA LYS A 393 39.62 -39.26 -0.49
C LYS A 393 38.99 -39.72 -1.79
N SER A 394 39.13 -39.01 -2.90
CA SER A 394 38.60 -39.47 -4.17
C SER A 394 39.62 -39.35 -5.29
N ASN A 395 40.19 -40.50 -5.65
CA ASN A 395 40.75 -40.77 -6.98
C ASN A 395 39.64 -40.63 -8.04
N HIS A 396 39.08 -39.44 -8.23
CA HIS A 396 38.20 -39.18 -9.36
C HIS A 396 39.06 -39.19 -10.61
N ASN A 397 39.18 -40.38 -11.17
CA ASN A 397 39.85 -40.65 -12.42
C ASN A 397 39.09 -39.88 -13.51
N ARG A 398 39.62 -38.70 -13.91
CA ARG A 398 39.04 -37.79 -14.94
C ARG A 398 39.15 -38.35 -16.37
N TYR A 399 39.44 -39.63 -16.48
CA TYR A 399 39.53 -40.34 -17.73
C TYR A 399 38.14 -40.75 -18.19
N CYS A 400 37.97 -40.98 -19.48
CA CYS A 400 36.65 -41.25 -20.04
C CYS A 400 35.96 -42.46 -19.38
N HIS A 401 34.78 -42.24 -18.79
CA HIS A 401 33.91 -43.29 -18.25
C HIS A 401 33.55 -44.37 -19.27
N THR A 402 33.42 -43.98 -20.55
CA THR A 402 33.13 -44.90 -21.66
C THR A 402 34.27 -45.89 -21.90
N CYS A 403 35.53 -45.50 -21.63
CA CYS A 403 36.69 -46.39 -21.73
C CYS A 403 36.85 -47.29 -20.51
N ASN A 404 36.51 -46.79 -19.32
CA ASN A 404 36.57 -47.55 -18.09
C ASN A 404 35.48 -47.05 -17.13
N GLN A 405 34.51 -47.91 -16.82
CA GLN A 405 33.35 -47.58 -16.00
C GLN A 405 33.71 -47.29 -14.53
N THR A 406 34.93 -47.60 -14.08
CA THR A 406 35.42 -47.19 -12.76
C THR A 406 35.80 -45.71 -12.70
N ASN A 407 35.87 -45.02 -13.84
CA ASN A 407 36.14 -43.58 -13.89
C ASN A 407 34.89 -42.74 -13.60
N SER A 408 35.09 -41.49 -13.21
CA SER A 408 33.97 -40.56 -13.02
C SER A 408 33.21 -40.31 -14.32
N LYS A 409 31.90 -40.07 -14.23
CA LYS A 409 31.08 -39.59 -15.36
C LYS A 409 31.27 -38.10 -15.64
N ASP A 410 32.13 -37.43 -14.89
CA ASP A 410 32.45 -36.03 -15.12
C ASP A 410 33.63 -35.86 -16.08
N TYR A 411 33.50 -34.85 -16.93
CA TYR A 411 34.57 -34.42 -17.82
C TYR A 411 35.08 -33.03 -17.43
N ASP A 412 36.36 -32.77 -17.63
CA ASP A 412 36.81 -31.40 -17.88
C ASP A 412 36.68 -31.06 -19.38
N CYS A 413 36.94 -29.80 -19.73
CA CYS A 413 36.83 -29.36 -21.13
C CYS A 413 37.70 -30.19 -22.09
N ALA A 414 38.92 -30.57 -21.68
CA ALA A 414 39.85 -31.31 -22.53
C ALA A 414 39.49 -32.81 -22.65
N SER A 415 39.22 -33.47 -21.54
CA SER A 415 38.79 -34.88 -21.49
C SER A 415 37.44 -35.10 -22.18
N PHE A 416 36.52 -34.12 -22.12
CA PHE A 416 35.26 -34.16 -22.87
C PHE A 416 35.51 -34.22 -24.39
N VAL A 417 36.36 -33.31 -24.89
CA VAL A 417 36.69 -33.27 -26.33
C VAL A 417 37.47 -34.50 -26.75
N ALA A 418 38.41 -34.98 -25.92
CA ALA A 418 39.13 -36.24 -26.18
C ALA A 418 38.19 -37.45 -26.23
N ALA A 419 37.19 -37.52 -25.36
CA ALA A 419 36.19 -38.58 -25.37
C ALA A 419 35.30 -38.50 -26.62
N ALA A 420 34.88 -37.29 -27.01
CA ALA A 420 34.12 -37.09 -28.24
C ALA A 420 34.90 -37.52 -29.47
N VAL A 421 36.18 -37.17 -29.54
CA VAL A 421 37.07 -37.60 -30.62
C VAL A 421 37.24 -39.13 -30.58
N SER A 422 37.54 -39.74 -29.43
CA SER A 422 37.81 -41.18 -29.34
C SER A 422 36.60 -42.05 -29.66
N HIS A 423 35.41 -41.67 -29.20
CA HIS A 423 34.20 -42.49 -29.31
C HIS A 423 33.29 -42.09 -30.46
N GLY A 424 33.29 -40.82 -30.84
CA GLY A 424 32.49 -40.28 -31.93
C GLY A 424 33.27 -40.14 -33.24
N TYR A 425 34.58 -39.86 -33.18
CA TYR A 425 35.49 -39.83 -34.34
C TYR A 425 36.44 -41.03 -34.34
N LYS A 426 35.90 -42.23 -34.60
CA LYS A 426 36.61 -43.52 -34.50
C LYS A 426 37.97 -43.61 -35.22
N ARG A 427 38.26 -42.73 -36.19
CA ARG A 427 39.53 -42.68 -36.94
C ARG A 427 40.73 -42.18 -36.12
N ALA A 428 40.51 -41.44 -35.02
CA ALA A 428 41.61 -40.92 -34.21
C ALA A 428 42.22 -41.95 -33.23
N GLY A 429 41.57 -43.11 -33.06
CA GLY A 429 41.89 -44.06 -32.00
C GLY A 429 41.53 -43.52 -30.62
N ASN A 430 41.92 -44.23 -29.57
CA ASN A 430 41.67 -43.82 -28.19
C ASN A 430 42.69 -42.76 -27.75
N ILE A 431 42.21 -41.54 -27.48
CA ILE A 431 42.99 -40.41 -26.95
C ILE A 431 42.46 -39.93 -25.59
N CYS A 432 41.61 -40.73 -24.93
CA CYS A 432 40.95 -40.36 -23.67
C CYS A 432 41.92 -40.15 -22.49
N SER A 433 43.15 -40.63 -22.60
CA SER A 433 44.23 -40.40 -21.64
C SER A 433 44.96 -39.09 -21.93
N VAL A 434 44.24 -37.97 -21.83
CA VAL A 434 44.75 -36.63 -22.08
C VAL A 434 44.81 -35.80 -20.80
N GLY A 435 45.81 -34.92 -20.70
CA GLY A 435 45.85 -33.87 -19.69
C GLY A 435 44.94 -32.69 -20.04
N GLY A 436 45.35 -31.47 -19.66
CA GLY A 436 44.58 -30.25 -19.96
C GLY A 436 44.58 -29.85 -21.44
N CYS A 437 43.97 -28.70 -21.73
CA CYS A 437 43.81 -28.16 -23.09
C CYS A 437 45.12 -28.12 -23.90
N ASN A 438 46.25 -27.79 -23.26
CA ASN A 438 47.55 -27.75 -23.93
C ASN A 438 47.99 -29.14 -24.42
N SER A 439 47.87 -30.16 -23.57
CA SER A 439 48.19 -31.54 -23.93
C SER A 439 47.27 -32.04 -25.04
N LEU A 440 45.98 -31.71 -24.97
CA LEU A 440 45.01 -32.06 -26.00
C LEU A 440 45.35 -31.41 -27.35
N TYR A 441 45.74 -30.13 -27.34
CA TYR A 441 46.13 -29.42 -28.56
C TYR A 441 47.24 -30.16 -29.33
N TYR A 442 48.33 -30.51 -28.65
CA TYR A 442 49.44 -31.23 -29.29
C TYR A 442 49.07 -32.68 -29.66
N LEU A 443 48.28 -33.36 -28.82
CA LEU A 443 47.80 -34.71 -29.11
C LEU A 443 46.92 -34.76 -30.36
N LEU A 444 45.98 -33.83 -30.51
CA LEU A 444 45.16 -33.73 -31.73
C LEU A 444 46.02 -33.48 -32.97
N LYS A 445 47.03 -32.60 -32.88
CA LYS A 445 47.97 -32.38 -33.98
C LYS A 445 48.73 -33.65 -34.37
N SER A 446 49.18 -34.43 -33.39
CA SER A 446 49.81 -35.73 -33.65
C SER A 446 48.85 -36.75 -34.31
N LYS A 447 47.54 -36.57 -34.15
CA LYS A 447 46.48 -37.37 -34.79
C LYS A 447 45.97 -36.77 -36.11
N GLY A 448 46.74 -35.86 -36.71
CA GLY A 448 46.46 -35.31 -38.04
C GLY A 448 45.51 -34.11 -38.06
N TRP A 449 45.13 -33.55 -36.91
CA TRP A 449 44.39 -32.30 -36.86
C TRP A 449 45.31 -31.11 -37.21
N LYS A 450 44.92 -30.31 -38.19
CA LYS A 450 45.69 -29.13 -38.62
C LYS A 450 45.23 -27.89 -37.86
N ASP A 451 46.19 -27.15 -37.33
CA ASP A 451 45.95 -25.81 -36.81
C ASP A 451 45.80 -24.84 -37.98
N ILE A 452 44.62 -24.23 -38.11
CA ILE A 452 44.29 -23.30 -39.19
C ILE A 452 44.22 -21.84 -38.72
N GLY A 453 44.72 -21.57 -37.52
CA GLY A 453 44.67 -20.26 -36.89
C GLY A 453 43.27 -19.82 -36.47
N ARG A 454 43.18 -18.57 -36.00
CA ARG A 454 41.91 -17.97 -35.57
C ARG A 454 41.07 -17.57 -36.78
N ILE A 455 39.98 -18.29 -37.01
CA ILE A 455 39.01 -17.98 -38.08
C ILE A 455 37.63 -17.63 -37.50
N PRO A 456 36.86 -16.72 -38.13
CA PRO A 456 35.52 -16.41 -37.66
C PRO A 456 34.59 -17.64 -37.77
N PRO A 457 33.56 -17.76 -36.91
CA PRO A 457 32.61 -18.88 -36.91
C PRO A 457 31.96 -19.18 -38.24
N SER A 458 31.75 -18.16 -39.07
CA SER A 458 31.18 -18.33 -40.42
C SER A 458 32.06 -19.17 -41.35
N LYS A 459 33.36 -19.26 -41.07
CA LYS A 459 34.34 -20.08 -41.82
C LYS A 459 34.66 -21.43 -41.15
N MET A 460 34.09 -21.69 -39.98
CA MET A 460 34.27 -22.96 -39.26
C MET A 460 33.37 -24.04 -39.86
N LYS A 461 33.79 -25.30 -39.73
CA LYS A 461 33.07 -26.49 -40.19
C LYS A 461 32.62 -27.33 -39.00
N CYS A 462 31.53 -28.07 -39.17
CA CYS A 462 31.08 -29.05 -38.19
C CYS A 462 32.22 -29.99 -37.79
N GLY A 463 32.48 -30.09 -36.48
CA GLY A 463 33.56 -30.88 -35.92
C GLY A 463 34.90 -30.16 -35.78
N ASP A 464 35.03 -28.90 -36.23
CA ASP A 464 36.17 -28.07 -35.88
C ASP A 464 36.28 -27.93 -34.35
N ILE A 465 37.50 -28.01 -33.83
CA ILE A 465 37.79 -27.87 -32.41
C ILE A 465 38.31 -26.45 -32.18
N MET A 466 37.49 -25.63 -31.52
CA MET A 466 37.89 -24.30 -31.08
C MET A 466 38.72 -24.45 -29.81
N ILE A 467 39.93 -23.90 -29.77
CA ILE A 467 40.81 -24.10 -28.62
C ILE A 467 41.61 -22.84 -28.28
N ASN A 468 41.73 -22.59 -26.99
CA ASN A 468 42.84 -21.85 -26.41
C ASN A 468 43.64 -22.84 -25.57
N PRO A 469 44.84 -23.26 -26.01
CA PRO A 469 45.65 -24.26 -25.31
C PRO A 469 45.92 -23.94 -23.84
N HIS A 470 45.89 -22.66 -23.46
CA HIS A 470 46.12 -22.21 -22.09
C HIS A 470 44.85 -22.07 -21.24
N MET A 471 43.65 -22.26 -21.81
CA MET A 471 42.40 -21.94 -21.09
C MET A 471 41.29 -22.96 -21.30
N HIS A 472 40.83 -23.19 -22.53
CA HIS A 472 39.55 -23.86 -22.78
C HIS A 472 39.44 -24.44 -24.19
N VAL A 473 38.54 -25.40 -24.37
CA VAL A 473 38.30 -26.08 -25.66
C VAL A 473 36.82 -26.43 -25.84
N GLU A 474 36.32 -26.28 -27.07
CA GLU A 474 34.93 -26.56 -27.44
C GLU A 474 34.83 -27.17 -28.85
N ILE A 475 33.75 -27.93 -29.11
CA ILE A 475 33.47 -28.53 -30.43
C ILE A 475 32.44 -27.67 -31.16
N PHE A 476 32.78 -27.20 -32.36
CA PHE A 476 31.87 -26.44 -33.21
C PHE A 476 30.86 -27.36 -33.90
N THR A 477 29.56 -27.08 -33.70
CA THR A 477 28.50 -27.96 -34.25
C THR A 477 28.16 -27.67 -35.71
N GLY A 478 28.43 -26.44 -36.19
CA GLY A 478 27.91 -25.94 -37.47
C GLY A 478 26.42 -25.57 -37.44
N GLU A 479 25.72 -25.76 -36.32
CA GLU A 479 24.31 -25.40 -36.17
C GLU A 479 24.16 -23.94 -35.71
N MET A 480 23.05 -23.31 -36.09
CA MET A 480 22.70 -21.96 -35.64
C MET A 480 21.38 -21.95 -34.87
N ARG A 481 21.31 -21.15 -33.80
CA ARG A 481 20.07 -20.87 -33.05
C ARG A 481 19.95 -19.38 -32.78
N ASN A 482 18.86 -18.77 -33.25
CA ASN A 482 18.58 -17.33 -33.09
C ASN A 482 19.73 -16.42 -33.58
N GLY A 483 20.41 -16.78 -34.67
CA GLY A 483 21.50 -16.00 -35.25
C GLY A 483 22.90 -16.25 -34.66
N PHE A 484 23.04 -17.16 -33.70
CA PHE A 484 24.33 -17.54 -33.11
C PHE A 484 24.69 -18.98 -33.45
N TYR A 485 25.97 -19.23 -33.73
CA TYR A 485 26.50 -20.57 -33.89
C TYR A 485 26.56 -21.30 -32.55
N LEU A 486 26.31 -22.61 -32.58
CA LEU A 486 26.29 -23.47 -31.41
C LEU A 486 27.59 -24.26 -31.26
N ASN A 487 28.07 -24.37 -30.03
CA ASN A 487 29.15 -25.26 -29.65
C ASN A 487 28.65 -26.30 -28.65
N VAL A 488 29.35 -27.44 -28.56
CA VAL A 488 29.22 -28.38 -27.44
C VAL A 488 30.48 -28.30 -26.60
N ALA A 489 30.31 -28.10 -25.31
CA ALA A 489 31.41 -27.89 -24.39
C ALA A 489 31.04 -28.35 -22.97
N ALA A 490 32.07 -28.66 -22.19
CA ALA A 490 31.97 -28.89 -20.76
C ALA A 490 32.47 -27.62 -20.02
N HIS A 491 31.67 -27.07 -19.11
CA HIS A 491 31.85 -25.80 -18.39
C HIS A 491 31.66 -26.01 -16.88
N ASP A 492 32.39 -25.26 -16.06
CA ASP A 492 32.17 -25.21 -14.60
C ASP A 492 30.88 -24.43 -14.29
N ASP A 493 29.95 -25.04 -13.57
CA ASP A 493 28.80 -24.33 -13.00
C ASP A 493 29.02 -23.84 -11.56
N TYR A 494 30.20 -24.14 -10.99
CA TYR A 494 30.63 -23.75 -9.65
C TYR A 494 29.74 -24.27 -8.52
N ASP A 495 28.97 -25.35 -8.72
CA ASP A 495 28.05 -25.87 -7.72
C ASP A 495 28.69 -26.87 -6.72
N GLY A 496 29.88 -27.39 -7.07
CA GLY A 496 30.67 -28.31 -6.25
C GLY A 496 30.18 -29.76 -6.23
N LYS A 497 29.25 -30.16 -7.13
CA LYS A 497 28.68 -31.50 -7.18
C LYS A 497 29.16 -32.29 -8.40
N SER A 498 29.77 -33.44 -8.14
CA SER A 498 30.15 -34.42 -9.17
C SER A 498 28.92 -35.20 -9.65
N GLY A 499 28.79 -35.44 -10.96
CA GLY A 499 27.73 -36.26 -11.55
C GLY A 499 26.32 -35.66 -11.55
N ASP A 500 26.19 -34.35 -11.32
CA ASP A 500 24.93 -33.61 -11.43
C ASP A 500 24.98 -32.73 -12.70
N SER A 501 23.98 -32.84 -13.57
CA SER A 501 23.82 -31.98 -14.74
C SER A 501 22.64 -31.02 -14.57
N THR A 502 22.24 -30.74 -13.33
CA THR A 502 21.24 -29.71 -13.03
C THR A 502 21.84 -28.31 -13.21
N GLY A 503 22.25 -28.00 -14.44
CA GLY A 503 23.10 -26.86 -14.68
C GLY A 503 23.44 -26.65 -16.16
N ARG A 504 24.53 -25.94 -16.40
CA ARG A 504 25.09 -25.63 -17.74
C ARG A 504 26.36 -26.45 -18.03
N ASP A 505 26.56 -27.56 -17.31
CA ASP A 505 27.84 -28.28 -17.15
C ASP A 505 28.38 -28.88 -18.41
N ILE A 506 27.56 -29.65 -19.14
CA ILE A 506 27.87 -30.04 -20.50
C ILE A 506 26.70 -29.60 -21.34
N SER A 507 26.91 -28.62 -22.23
CA SER A 507 25.79 -27.96 -22.89
C SER A 507 26.01 -27.72 -24.37
N VAL A 508 24.90 -27.69 -25.10
CA VAL A 508 24.84 -27.19 -26.47
C VAL A 508 24.35 -25.75 -26.42
N SER A 509 25.27 -24.80 -26.49
CA SER A 509 25.00 -23.39 -26.24
C SER A 509 25.57 -22.46 -27.32
N PRO A 510 25.03 -21.23 -27.47
CA PRO A 510 25.62 -20.22 -28.33
C PRO A 510 27.07 -19.96 -27.94
N ASN A 511 27.97 -19.88 -28.92
CA ASN A 511 29.41 -19.67 -28.69
C ASN A 511 29.78 -18.27 -28.14
N THR A 512 28.80 -17.47 -27.72
CA THR A 512 28.94 -16.03 -27.41
C THR A 512 30.03 -15.71 -26.39
N TRP A 513 30.28 -16.59 -25.43
CA TRP A 513 31.35 -16.42 -24.45
C TRP A 513 32.72 -16.79 -25.06
N PHE A 514 32.87 -18.01 -25.55
CA PHE A 514 34.17 -18.51 -26.01
C PHE A 514 34.70 -17.84 -27.28
N LEU A 515 33.84 -17.17 -28.07
CA LEU A 515 34.22 -16.39 -29.25
C LEU A 515 35.36 -15.38 -29.04
N ARG A 516 35.47 -14.82 -27.83
CA ARG A 516 36.51 -13.84 -27.49
C ARG A 516 37.79 -14.47 -26.96
N HIS A 517 37.78 -15.78 -26.69
CA HIS A 517 38.78 -16.45 -25.88
C HIS A 517 39.54 -17.57 -26.58
N TYR A 518 38.98 -18.20 -27.63
CA TYR A 518 39.74 -19.16 -28.45
C TYR A 518 40.86 -18.46 -29.22
N THR A 519 42.03 -19.10 -29.26
CA THR A 519 43.20 -18.57 -29.96
C THR A 519 43.39 -19.22 -31.33
N THR A 520 42.90 -20.44 -31.51
CA THR A 520 42.97 -21.15 -32.78
C THR A 520 41.84 -22.15 -32.98
N VAL A 521 41.70 -22.65 -34.20
CA VAL A 521 40.82 -23.75 -34.59
C VAL A 521 41.67 -24.90 -35.11
N LEU A 522 41.41 -26.11 -34.59
CA LEU A 522 41.94 -27.35 -35.14
C LEU A 522 40.91 -27.97 -36.08
N ARG A 523 41.33 -28.37 -37.27
CA ARG A 523 40.50 -29.02 -38.28
C ARG A 523 41.15 -30.31 -38.78
N HIS A 524 40.36 -31.36 -38.83
CA HIS A 524 40.72 -32.63 -39.48
C HIS A 524 40.15 -32.67 -40.90
N TYR A 525 40.85 -33.33 -41.83
CA TYR A 525 40.54 -33.31 -43.27
C TYR A 525 40.25 -34.71 -43.81
#